data_AF-A8AX72-F1
#
_entry.id   AF-A8AX72-F1
#
_cell.length_a   1.000
_cell.length_b   1.000
_cell.length_c   1.000
_cell.angle_alpha   90.00
_cell.angle_beta   90.00
_cell.angle_gamma   90.00
#
_symmetry.space_group_name_H-M   'P 1'
#
loop_
_entity.id
_entity.type
_entity.pdbx_description
1 polymer ?
#
loop_
_entity_poly.entity_id
_entity_poly.type
_entity_poly.pdbx_seq_one_letter_code
_entity_poly.pdbx_strand_id
1 'polypeptide(L)'
;MREKAYGNDLSLLWNTLMPFEVNVVTKEEAVYFYSFDMNELRDIEQMFDLFIKGPFLSSGSEKQNEVLKAISRLLQADRQVLDDFFAYDFGFATIATKDNYLFLQHVFSILSLYLLSQKKPAVSYGLDKAIYTYPEAFYKLVDLNLVNFDVWYLLDSESALAHYQGLQARYPERRLIPFARRDDCDDLACFEIGKSGRVQLIHDFANSGWEQRKEFQDLWKWLEAAVGDMIIFNKEEGIY
;
A
#
# COMPACT_ATOMS: atom_id res chain seq x y z
N MET A 1 -29.05 -9.38 30.55
CA MET A 1 -29.69 -9.88 29.30
C MET A 1 -29.00 -9.35 28.05
N ARG A 2 -28.50 -8.10 28.02
CA ARG A 2 -27.84 -7.48 26.85
C ARG A 2 -26.40 -7.99 26.61
N GLU A 3 -25.58 -8.18 27.65
CA GLU A 3 -24.22 -8.78 27.52
C GLU A 3 -24.23 -10.19 26.89
N LYS A 4 -25.23 -11.03 27.20
CA LYS A 4 -25.37 -12.37 26.60
C LYS A 4 -25.57 -12.34 25.08
N ALA A 5 -26.09 -11.24 24.53
CA ALA A 5 -26.31 -11.10 23.09
C ALA A 5 -25.04 -10.72 22.33
N TYR A 6 -24.13 -9.96 22.96
CA TYR A 6 -22.91 -9.44 22.35
C TYR A 6 -21.62 -10.05 22.87
N GLY A 7 -21.68 -11.03 23.79
CA GLY A 7 -20.50 -11.59 24.45
C GLY A 7 -19.40 -12.07 23.49
N ASN A 8 -19.77 -12.71 22.37
CA ASN A 8 -18.79 -13.10 21.35
C ASN A 8 -18.16 -11.89 20.65
N ASP A 9 -18.95 -10.85 20.36
CA ASP A 9 -18.47 -9.65 19.68
C ASP A 9 -17.55 -8.83 20.60
N LEU A 10 -17.91 -8.71 21.88
CA LEU A 10 -17.09 -8.08 22.92
C LEU A 10 -15.79 -8.86 23.15
N SER A 11 -15.84 -10.20 23.13
CA SER A 11 -14.62 -11.02 23.22
C SER A 11 -13.70 -10.83 22.01
N LEU A 12 -14.26 -10.71 20.80
CA LEU A 12 -13.46 -10.40 19.60
C LEU A 12 -12.84 -9.00 19.66
N LEU A 13 -13.59 -8.01 20.16
CA LEU A 13 -13.09 -6.66 20.37
C LEU A 13 -11.97 -6.64 21.41
N TRP A 14 -12.19 -7.27 22.57
CA TRP A 14 -11.19 -7.40 23.64
C TRP A 14 -9.90 -8.02 23.12
N ASN A 15 -9.97 -9.17 22.44
CA ASN A 15 -8.79 -9.83 21.88
C ASN A 15 -8.03 -8.94 20.87
N THR A 16 -8.76 -8.10 20.14
CA THR A 16 -8.15 -7.17 19.17
C THR A 16 -7.44 -6.02 19.87
N LEU A 17 -7.99 -5.52 20.99
CA LEU A 17 -7.46 -4.36 21.72
C LEU A 17 -6.55 -4.73 22.90
N MET A 18 -6.45 -6.01 23.24
CA MET A 18 -5.69 -6.56 24.37
C MET A 18 -4.26 -5.97 24.50
N PRO A 19 -3.51 -5.69 23.41
CA PRO A 19 -2.21 -5.02 23.52
C PRO A 19 -2.21 -3.63 24.19
N PHE A 20 -3.37 -2.97 24.31
CA PHE A 20 -3.50 -1.67 24.96
C PHE A 20 -3.94 -1.77 26.42
N GLU A 21 -4.13 -2.98 26.95
CA GLU A 21 -4.71 -3.19 28.27
C GLU A 21 -3.69 -3.02 29.40
N VAL A 22 -4.05 -2.32 30.47
CA VAL A 22 -3.14 -1.97 31.59
C VAL A 22 -2.52 -3.18 32.31
N ASN A 23 -3.23 -4.30 32.34
CA ASN A 23 -2.83 -5.57 32.96
C ASN A 23 -1.95 -6.45 32.05
N VAL A 24 -1.83 -6.11 30.76
CA VAL A 24 -1.02 -6.83 29.77
C VAL A 24 0.36 -6.17 29.59
N VAL A 25 0.46 -4.86 29.82
CA VAL A 25 1.69 -4.09 29.63
C VAL A 25 2.61 -4.15 30.85
N THR A 26 3.93 -4.15 30.62
CA THR A 26 4.92 -3.98 31.71
C THR A 26 4.88 -2.55 32.25
N LYS A 27 5.46 -2.32 33.44
CA LYS A 27 5.49 -0.97 34.05
C LYS A 27 6.26 0.02 33.18
N GLU A 28 7.35 -0.44 32.55
CA GLU A 28 8.18 0.34 31.65
C GLU A 28 7.43 0.70 30.37
N GLU A 29 6.68 -0.25 29.79
CA GLU A 29 5.82 0.00 28.63
C GLU A 29 4.65 0.92 28.96
N ALA A 30 4.03 0.78 30.14
CA ALA A 30 2.94 1.65 30.58
C ALA A 30 3.35 3.12 30.61
N VAL A 31 4.58 3.43 31.08
CA VAL A 31 5.13 4.80 31.06
C VAL A 31 5.22 5.36 29.64
N TYR A 32 5.60 4.53 28.67
CA TYR A 32 5.59 4.90 27.25
C TYR A 32 4.16 5.07 26.73
N PHE A 33 3.23 4.17 27.07
CA PHE A 33 1.84 4.24 26.66
C PHE A 33 1.10 5.49 27.16
N TYR A 34 1.42 6.00 28.35
CA TYR A 34 0.79 7.21 28.88
C TYR A 34 1.02 8.47 28.05
N SER A 35 1.98 8.48 27.10
CA SER A 35 2.15 9.63 26.20
C SER A 35 1.10 9.71 25.10
N PHE A 36 0.31 8.67 24.87
CA PHE A 36 -0.72 8.63 23.83
C PHE A 36 -2.11 8.99 24.37
N ASP A 37 -2.85 9.81 23.62
CA ASP A 37 -4.23 10.19 23.92
C ASP A 37 -5.24 9.50 23.00
N MET A 38 -6.07 8.60 23.53
CA MET A 38 -7.09 7.89 22.74
C MET A 38 -8.30 8.77 22.38
N ASN A 39 -8.26 10.07 22.68
CA ASN A 39 -9.16 11.07 22.12
C ASN A 39 -8.64 11.66 20.80
N GLU A 40 -7.34 11.48 20.49
CA GLU A 40 -6.68 12.03 19.31
C GLU A 40 -6.49 10.96 18.24
N LEU A 41 -7.06 11.17 17.05
CA LEU A 41 -7.01 10.19 15.94
C LEU A 41 -5.57 9.79 15.60
N ARG A 42 -4.67 10.75 15.56
CA ARG A 42 -3.25 10.53 15.23
C ARG A 42 -2.56 9.56 16.19
N ASP A 43 -2.93 9.61 17.47
CA ASP A 43 -2.35 8.74 18.49
C ASP A 43 -2.97 7.35 18.46
N ILE A 44 -4.28 7.26 18.18
CA ILE A 44 -4.96 5.99 17.90
C ILE A 44 -4.29 5.31 16.69
N GLU A 45 -4.09 6.02 15.59
CA GLU A 45 -3.44 5.48 14.38
C GLU A 45 -2.04 4.92 14.68
N GLN A 46 -1.19 5.70 15.36
CA GLN A 46 0.16 5.26 15.73
C GLN A 46 0.14 4.02 16.62
N MET A 47 -0.73 3.97 17.62
CA MET A 47 -0.88 2.82 18.50
C MET A 47 -1.34 1.58 17.73
N PHE A 48 -2.29 1.73 16.81
CA PHE A 48 -2.74 0.65 15.96
C PHE A 48 -1.64 0.16 15.00
N ASP A 49 -0.84 1.06 14.42
CA ASP A 49 0.29 0.71 13.56
C ASP A 49 1.36 -0.08 14.33
N LEU A 50 1.68 0.35 15.55
CA LEU A 50 2.71 -0.26 16.39
C LEU A 50 2.31 -1.65 16.90
N PHE A 51 1.07 -1.82 17.37
CA PHE A 51 0.70 -3.01 18.16
C PHE A 51 -0.37 -3.90 17.53
N ILE A 52 -1.24 -3.36 16.67
CA ILE A 52 -2.40 -4.11 16.17
C ILE A 52 -2.23 -4.57 14.72
N LYS A 53 -1.65 -3.72 13.87
CA LYS A 53 -1.58 -3.94 12.42
C LYS A 53 -0.95 -5.27 12.03
N GLY A 54 0.25 -5.56 12.54
CA GLY A 54 0.96 -6.80 12.25
C GLY A 54 0.13 -8.04 12.63
N PRO A 55 -0.24 -8.21 13.91
CA PRO A 55 -1.07 -9.32 14.36
C PRO A 55 -2.39 -9.46 13.59
N PHE A 56 -3.12 -8.35 13.40
CA PHE A 56 -4.40 -8.34 12.68
C PHE A 56 -4.25 -8.76 11.21
N LEU A 57 -3.25 -8.24 10.50
CA LEU A 57 -3.02 -8.62 9.11
C LEU A 57 -2.54 -10.07 8.96
N SER A 58 -1.90 -10.63 9.98
CA SER A 58 -1.45 -12.03 9.99
C SER A 58 -2.52 -13.05 10.39
N SER A 59 -3.66 -12.61 10.94
CA SER A 59 -4.68 -13.51 11.52
C SER A 59 -5.54 -14.28 10.51
N GLY A 60 -5.35 -14.04 9.21
CA GLY A 60 -6.15 -14.64 8.14
C GLY A 60 -7.49 -13.93 7.89
N SER A 61 -7.99 -14.07 6.66
CA SER A 61 -9.13 -13.30 6.14
C SER A 61 -10.45 -13.61 6.84
N GLU A 62 -10.68 -14.86 7.27
CA GLU A 62 -11.86 -15.24 8.03
C GLU A 62 -11.91 -14.46 9.36
N LYS A 63 -10.82 -14.48 10.12
CA LYS A 63 -10.74 -13.81 11.41
C LYS A 63 -10.85 -12.29 11.30
N GLN A 64 -10.20 -11.70 10.30
CA GLN A 64 -10.29 -10.27 10.00
C GLN A 64 -11.75 -9.84 9.73
N ASN A 65 -12.47 -10.64 8.93
CA ASN A 65 -13.88 -10.38 8.64
C ASN A 65 -14.78 -10.55 9.86
N GLU A 66 -14.52 -11.54 10.73
CA GLU A 66 -15.24 -11.71 11.98
C GLU A 66 -15.10 -10.49 12.90
N VAL A 67 -13.87 -9.99 13.08
CA VAL A 67 -13.58 -8.80 13.90
C VAL A 67 -14.32 -7.58 13.37
N LEU A 68 -14.24 -7.29 12.07
CA LEU A 68 -14.96 -6.15 11.49
C LEU A 68 -16.49 -6.30 11.63
N LYS A 69 -17.03 -7.50 11.43
CA LYS A 69 -18.47 -7.76 11.63
C LYS A 69 -18.89 -7.61 13.09
N ALA A 70 -18.06 -8.01 14.03
CA ALA A 70 -18.31 -7.82 15.46
C ALA A 70 -18.36 -6.33 15.80
N ILE A 71 -17.33 -5.57 15.41
CA ILE A 71 -17.28 -4.11 15.63
C ILE A 71 -18.46 -3.40 14.97
N SER A 72 -18.81 -3.77 13.74
CA SER A 72 -19.97 -3.21 13.03
C SER A 72 -21.29 -3.44 13.79
N ARG A 73 -21.48 -4.62 14.38
CA ARG A 73 -22.66 -4.94 15.20
C ARG A 73 -22.67 -4.19 16.53
N LEU A 74 -21.50 -4.03 17.16
CA LEU A 74 -21.35 -3.25 18.38
C LEU A 74 -21.64 -1.76 18.15
N LEU A 75 -21.23 -1.20 17.00
CA LEU A 75 -21.58 0.16 16.59
C LEU A 75 -23.09 0.37 16.31
N GLN A 76 -23.85 -0.70 16.15
CA GLN A 76 -25.31 -0.66 16.03
C GLN A 76 -26.03 -1.00 17.35
N ALA A 77 -25.29 -1.43 18.37
CA ALA A 77 -25.85 -1.74 19.67
C ALA A 77 -26.23 -0.46 20.44
N ASP A 78 -26.97 -0.65 21.53
CA ASP A 78 -27.17 0.41 22.53
C ASP A 78 -25.81 0.86 23.06
N ARG A 79 -25.58 2.19 23.14
CA ARG A 79 -24.31 2.76 23.61
C ARG A 79 -23.87 2.20 24.97
N GLN A 80 -24.83 1.88 25.84
CA GLN A 80 -24.54 1.32 27.16
C GLN A 80 -23.72 0.02 27.09
N VAL A 81 -23.87 -0.78 26.02
CA VAL A 81 -23.08 -2.02 25.84
C VAL A 81 -21.59 -1.72 25.72
N LEU A 82 -21.22 -0.64 25.01
CA LEU A 82 -19.84 -0.22 24.88
C LEU A 82 -19.33 0.46 26.14
N ASP A 83 -20.16 1.29 26.76
CA ASP A 83 -19.79 1.98 27.99
C ASP A 83 -19.56 1.01 29.14
N ASP A 84 -20.39 -0.03 29.28
CA ASP A 84 -20.18 -1.09 30.28
C ASP A 84 -18.87 -1.86 30.00
N PHE A 85 -18.60 -2.21 28.74
CA PHE A 85 -17.36 -2.91 28.36
C PHE A 85 -16.10 -2.11 28.74
N PHE A 86 -16.02 -0.82 28.36
CA PHE A 86 -14.87 0.02 28.68
C PHE A 86 -14.82 0.47 30.14
N ALA A 87 -15.90 0.33 30.90
CA ALA A 87 -15.91 0.61 32.34
C ALA A 87 -15.47 -0.60 33.18
N TYR A 88 -15.79 -1.82 32.76
CA TYR A 88 -15.66 -3.00 33.61
C TYR A 88 -14.80 -4.12 33.02
N ASP A 89 -14.74 -4.26 31.70
CA ASP A 89 -14.11 -5.40 31.03
C ASP A 89 -12.80 -5.06 30.32
N PHE A 90 -12.55 -3.77 30.05
CA PHE A 90 -11.35 -3.31 29.35
C PHE A 90 -10.81 -2.01 29.92
N GLY A 91 -9.50 -1.93 30.21
CA GLY A 91 -8.85 -0.74 30.73
C GLY A 91 -7.63 -0.32 29.91
N PHE A 92 -7.56 0.96 29.53
CA PHE A 92 -6.44 1.49 28.74
C PHE A 92 -5.18 1.71 29.58
N ALA A 93 -4.02 1.31 29.05
CA ALA A 93 -2.69 1.72 29.53
C ALA A 93 -2.34 3.18 29.15
N THR A 94 -3.10 3.76 28.22
CA THR A 94 -2.96 5.13 27.69
C THR A 94 -3.95 6.09 28.35
N ILE A 95 -3.99 7.36 27.92
CA ILE A 95 -5.09 8.25 28.29
C ILE A 95 -6.37 7.74 27.61
N ALA A 96 -7.35 7.32 28.42
CA ALA A 96 -8.58 6.71 27.94
C ALA A 96 -9.44 7.68 27.11
N THR A 97 -10.17 7.12 26.15
CA THR A 97 -11.16 7.87 25.36
C THR A 97 -12.31 8.38 26.24
N LYS A 98 -12.81 9.57 25.93
CA LYS A 98 -14.03 10.16 26.53
C LYS A 98 -15.29 9.75 25.78
N ASP A 99 -15.16 9.28 24.54
CA ASP A 99 -16.27 8.79 23.71
C ASP A 99 -15.91 7.41 23.16
N ASN A 100 -16.42 6.38 23.83
CA ASN A 100 -16.21 4.97 23.46
C ASN A 100 -16.77 4.63 22.08
N TYR A 101 -17.86 5.29 21.68
CA TYR A 101 -18.47 5.07 20.38
C TYR A 101 -17.60 5.63 19.26
N LEU A 102 -17.16 6.89 19.42
CA LEU A 102 -16.28 7.53 18.45
C LEU A 102 -14.94 6.80 18.33
N PHE A 103 -14.36 6.39 19.46
CA PHE A 103 -13.17 5.53 19.46
C PHE A 103 -13.41 4.26 18.64
N LEU A 104 -14.51 3.55 18.87
CA LEU A 104 -14.82 2.32 18.14
C LEU A 104 -15.07 2.56 16.63
N GLN A 105 -15.61 3.73 16.25
CA GLN A 105 -15.70 4.14 14.84
C GLN A 105 -14.31 4.28 14.20
N HIS A 106 -13.36 4.89 14.92
CA HIS A 106 -11.98 4.99 14.46
C HIS A 106 -11.32 3.61 14.35
N VAL A 107 -11.51 2.74 15.34
CA VAL A 107 -11.04 1.34 15.27
C VAL A 107 -11.57 0.65 14.02
N PHE A 108 -12.88 0.74 13.76
CA PHE A 108 -13.49 0.14 12.57
C PHE A 108 -12.89 0.70 11.27
N SER A 109 -12.70 2.02 11.20
CA SER A 109 -12.12 2.70 10.05
C SER A 109 -10.67 2.26 9.80
N ILE A 110 -9.82 2.27 10.83
CA ILE A 110 -8.41 1.90 10.72
C ILE A 110 -8.25 0.44 10.28
N LEU A 111 -8.95 -0.49 10.93
CA LEU A 111 -8.88 -1.91 10.55
C LEU A 111 -9.41 -2.14 9.13
N SER A 112 -10.47 -1.42 8.73
CA SER A 112 -10.97 -1.47 7.35
C SER A 112 -9.94 -0.94 6.36
N LEU A 113 -9.25 0.16 6.70
CA LEU A 113 -8.16 0.73 5.89
C LEU A 113 -6.99 -0.23 5.74
N TYR A 114 -6.61 -0.96 6.81
CA TYR A 114 -5.60 -2.01 6.70
C TYR A 114 -5.99 -3.08 5.68
N LEU A 115 -7.24 -3.56 5.71
CA LEU A 115 -7.71 -4.53 4.73
C LEU A 115 -7.85 -3.94 3.32
N LEU A 116 -8.29 -2.69 3.20
CA LEU A 116 -8.36 -2.00 1.90
C LEU A 116 -6.95 -1.78 1.32
N SER A 117 -5.95 -1.54 2.16
CA SER A 117 -4.55 -1.44 1.74
C SER A 117 -3.97 -2.78 1.29
N GLN A 118 -4.49 -3.91 1.81
CA GLN A 118 -4.19 -5.26 1.29
C GLN A 118 -5.00 -5.61 0.03
N LYS A 119 -6.22 -5.07 -0.12
CA LYS A 119 -7.15 -5.35 -1.23
C LYS A 119 -7.03 -4.40 -2.41
N LYS A 120 -6.41 -3.23 -2.25
CA LYS A 120 -5.76 -2.57 -3.40
C LYS A 120 -4.86 -3.66 -3.97
N PRO A 121 -4.99 -4.06 -5.25
CA PRO A 121 -3.88 -4.77 -5.85
C PRO A 121 -2.67 -3.89 -5.55
N ALA A 122 -1.64 -4.46 -4.91
CA ALA A 122 -0.33 -3.87 -5.06
C ALA A 122 -0.23 -3.65 -6.57
N VAL A 123 -0.23 -2.39 -7.01
CA VAL A 123 -0.24 -2.07 -8.43
C VAL A 123 0.87 -2.94 -9.02
N SER A 124 0.48 -3.95 -9.80
CA SER A 124 1.46 -4.87 -10.32
C SER A 124 2.09 -4.15 -11.48
N TYR A 125 3.41 -4.06 -11.48
CA TYR A 125 4.14 -3.34 -12.52
C TYR A 125 4.70 -4.31 -13.54
N GLY A 126 4.64 -3.90 -14.81
CA GLY A 126 5.05 -4.70 -15.95
C GLY A 126 4.06 -5.81 -16.32
N LEU A 127 4.40 -6.53 -17.39
CA LEU A 127 3.67 -7.70 -17.87
C LEU A 127 3.57 -8.81 -16.83
N ASP A 128 2.48 -9.59 -16.93
CA ASP A 128 2.32 -10.83 -16.17
C ASP A 128 3.53 -11.77 -16.40
N LYS A 129 3.99 -12.45 -15.34
CA LYS A 129 5.14 -13.37 -15.41
C LYS A 129 4.94 -14.52 -16.40
N ALA A 130 3.69 -14.89 -16.70
CA ALA A 130 3.35 -15.88 -17.73
C ALA A 130 3.65 -15.37 -19.16
N ILE A 131 3.71 -14.05 -19.36
CA ILE A 131 4.08 -13.42 -20.63
C ILE A 131 5.59 -13.17 -20.67
N TYR A 132 6.13 -12.50 -19.63
CA TYR A 132 7.54 -12.17 -19.55
C TYR A 132 8.01 -12.03 -18.10
N THR A 133 9.20 -12.55 -17.81
CA THR A 133 9.87 -12.33 -16.52
C THR A 133 10.93 -11.25 -16.69
N TYR A 134 10.75 -10.14 -15.99
CA TYR A 134 11.70 -9.03 -15.99
C TYR A 134 12.99 -9.39 -15.24
N PRO A 135 14.12 -8.70 -15.50
CA PRO A 135 15.33 -8.83 -14.70
C PRO A 135 15.08 -8.51 -13.21
N GLU A 136 15.84 -9.12 -12.30
CA GLU A 136 15.72 -8.88 -10.85
C GLU A 136 15.79 -7.39 -10.47
N ALA A 137 16.58 -6.62 -11.20
CA ALA A 137 16.69 -5.17 -11.00
C ALA A 137 15.32 -4.45 -11.13
N PHE A 138 14.44 -4.91 -12.01
CA PHE A 138 13.10 -4.34 -12.17
C PHE A 138 12.23 -4.62 -10.94
N TYR A 139 12.21 -5.89 -10.49
CA TYR A 139 11.48 -6.25 -9.27
C TYR A 139 12.03 -5.50 -8.06
N LYS A 140 13.35 -5.24 -8.02
CA LYS A 140 13.94 -4.41 -6.97
C LYS A 140 13.42 -2.97 -6.95
N LEU A 141 13.15 -2.35 -8.12
CA LEU A 141 12.52 -1.02 -8.16
C LEU A 141 11.10 -1.06 -7.60
N VAL A 142 10.32 -2.07 -7.97
CA VAL A 142 8.95 -2.27 -7.49
C VAL A 142 8.93 -2.50 -5.97
N ASP A 143 9.82 -3.35 -5.46
CA ASP A 143 9.95 -3.64 -4.03
C ASP A 143 10.33 -2.40 -3.21
N LEU A 144 11.11 -1.48 -3.79
CA LEU A 144 11.49 -0.20 -3.19
C LEU A 144 10.46 0.91 -3.43
N ASN A 145 9.35 0.62 -4.11
CA ASN A 145 8.34 1.60 -4.54
C ASN A 145 8.93 2.77 -5.37
N LEU A 146 9.99 2.51 -6.14
CA LEU A 146 10.61 3.46 -7.08
C LEU A 146 9.90 3.38 -8.44
N VAL A 147 8.64 3.81 -8.45
CA VAL A 147 7.69 3.57 -9.55
C VAL A 147 7.19 4.84 -10.24
N ASN A 148 7.43 6.01 -9.64
CA ASN A 148 7.02 7.32 -10.13
C ASN A 148 8.17 8.33 -9.92
N PHE A 149 8.55 9.01 -10.99
CA PHE A 149 9.62 10.02 -11.03
C PHE A 149 9.11 11.33 -11.67
N ASP A 150 7.84 11.69 -11.44
CA ASP A 150 7.08 12.85 -11.94
C ASP A 150 6.89 12.95 -13.46
N VAL A 151 7.93 12.69 -14.24
CA VAL A 151 7.91 12.67 -15.71
C VAL A 151 8.00 11.25 -16.26
N TRP A 152 8.60 10.33 -15.49
CA TRP A 152 8.70 8.90 -15.81
C TRP A 152 7.88 8.05 -14.85
N TYR A 153 7.17 7.06 -15.39
CA TYR A 153 6.30 6.16 -14.64
C TYR A 153 6.54 4.72 -15.04
N LEU A 154 6.69 3.82 -14.05
CA LEU A 154 6.60 2.39 -14.33
C LEU A 154 5.16 2.06 -14.76
N LEU A 155 5.05 1.22 -15.77
CA LEU A 155 3.75 0.78 -16.28
C LEU A 155 3.14 -0.22 -15.31
N ASP A 156 1.90 0.03 -14.88
CA ASP A 156 1.09 -1.02 -14.27
C ASP A 156 0.80 -2.15 -15.28
N SER A 157 0.33 -3.29 -14.81
CA SER A 157 0.19 -4.48 -15.66
C SER A 157 -0.83 -4.32 -16.77
N GLU A 158 -1.88 -3.53 -16.56
CA GLU A 158 -2.87 -3.24 -17.60
C GLU A 158 -2.25 -2.38 -18.71
N SER A 159 -1.58 -1.30 -18.32
CA SER A 159 -0.88 -0.39 -19.24
C SER A 159 0.26 -1.09 -19.95
N ALA A 160 1.06 -1.90 -19.24
CA ALA A 160 2.15 -2.68 -19.81
C ALA A 160 1.64 -3.64 -20.90
N LEU A 161 0.51 -4.31 -20.65
CA LEU A 161 -0.11 -5.21 -21.63
C LEU A 161 -0.61 -4.46 -22.86
N ALA A 162 -1.27 -3.32 -22.66
CA ALA A 162 -1.77 -2.48 -23.75
C ALA A 162 -0.62 -1.95 -24.63
N HIS A 163 0.45 -1.42 -24.01
CA HIS A 163 1.64 -0.98 -24.73
C HIS A 163 2.34 -2.13 -25.43
N TYR A 164 2.48 -3.29 -24.78
CA TYR A 164 3.11 -4.47 -25.38
C TYR A 164 2.38 -4.92 -26.66
N GLN A 165 1.06 -5.04 -26.61
CA GLN A 165 0.24 -5.40 -27.78
C GLN A 165 0.35 -4.34 -28.89
N GLY A 166 0.32 -3.05 -28.51
CA GLY A 166 0.49 -1.95 -29.45
C GLY A 166 1.86 -1.95 -30.15
N LEU A 167 2.93 -2.17 -29.39
CA LEU A 167 4.29 -2.26 -29.91
C LEU A 167 4.47 -3.45 -30.85
N GLN A 168 3.86 -4.60 -30.54
CA GLN A 168 3.87 -5.76 -31.44
C GLN A 168 3.19 -5.46 -32.79
N ALA A 169 2.12 -4.67 -32.78
CA ALA A 169 1.43 -4.28 -34.01
C ALA A 169 2.23 -3.25 -34.83
N ARG A 170 2.85 -2.26 -34.16
CA ARG A 170 3.58 -1.16 -34.82
C ARG A 170 4.99 -1.55 -35.27
N TYR A 171 5.69 -2.37 -34.47
CA TYR A 171 7.08 -2.76 -34.68
C TYR A 171 7.23 -4.28 -34.67
N PRO A 172 6.60 -5.02 -35.61
CA PRO A 172 6.55 -6.48 -35.58
C PRO A 172 7.92 -7.17 -35.68
N GLU A 173 8.92 -6.47 -36.24
CA GLU A 173 10.30 -6.97 -36.34
C GLU A 173 11.10 -6.84 -35.03
N ARG A 174 10.55 -6.12 -34.04
CA ARG A 174 11.17 -5.90 -32.73
C ARG A 174 10.42 -6.66 -31.65
N ARG A 175 11.17 -7.14 -30.66
CA ARG A 175 10.61 -7.86 -29.50
C ARG A 175 10.76 -7.03 -28.24
N LEU A 176 10.02 -5.92 -28.22
CA LEU A 176 10.04 -4.92 -27.16
C LEU A 176 9.11 -5.31 -26.02
N ILE A 177 9.62 -5.23 -24.79
CA ILE A 177 8.90 -5.48 -23.54
C ILE A 177 8.88 -4.15 -22.76
N PRO A 178 7.80 -3.37 -22.85
CA PRO A 178 7.73 -2.07 -22.19
C PRO A 178 7.67 -2.24 -20.68
N PHE A 179 8.26 -1.28 -19.96
CA PHE A 179 8.21 -1.26 -18.49
C PHE A 179 8.05 0.14 -17.90
N ALA A 180 8.37 1.20 -18.65
CA ALA A 180 8.12 2.57 -18.22
C ALA A 180 7.70 3.45 -19.39
N ARG A 181 6.92 4.49 -19.09
CA ARG A 181 6.51 5.55 -20.02
C ARG A 181 6.89 6.92 -19.50
N ARG A 182 7.13 7.84 -20.42
CA ARG A 182 7.23 9.27 -20.14
C ARG A 182 5.85 9.92 -20.34
N ASP A 183 5.51 10.94 -19.57
CA ASP A 183 4.15 11.51 -19.58
C ASP A 183 4.01 12.76 -20.48
N ASP A 184 5.12 13.46 -20.74
CA ASP A 184 5.19 14.66 -21.60
C ASP A 184 5.44 14.33 -23.08
N CYS A 185 5.70 13.07 -23.42
CA CYS A 185 5.86 12.58 -24.79
C CYS A 185 5.55 11.07 -24.91
N ASP A 186 5.47 10.57 -26.14
CA ASP A 186 5.22 9.15 -26.42
C ASP A 186 6.44 8.23 -26.20
N ASP A 187 7.40 8.62 -25.35
CA ASP A 187 8.60 7.82 -25.11
C ASP A 187 8.31 6.63 -24.18
N LEU A 188 8.82 5.46 -24.55
CA LEU A 188 8.78 4.23 -23.76
C LEU A 188 10.18 3.69 -23.51
N ALA A 189 10.39 3.23 -22.27
CA ALA A 189 11.54 2.41 -21.93
C ALA A 189 11.14 0.93 -21.99
N CYS A 190 11.89 0.17 -22.79
CA CYS A 190 11.63 -1.23 -23.08
C CYS A 190 12.87 -2.08 -22.82
N PHE A 191 12.69 -3.32 -22.36
CA PHE A 191 13.66 -4.37 -22.65
C PHE A 191 13.45 -4.89 -24.07
N GLU A 192 14.48 -5.46 -24.68
CA GLU A 192 14.34 -6.11 -25.98
C GLU A 192 14.95 -7.51 -25.99
N ILE A 193 14.16 -8.49 -26.43
CA ILE A 193 14.60 -9.90 -26.48
C ILE A 193 15.78 -10.02 -27.46
N GLY A 194 16.89 -10.56 -26.97
CA GLY A 194 18.14 -10.70 -27.75
C GLY A 194 19.14 -9.56 -27.57
N LYS A 195 18.82 -8.53 -26.77
CA LYS A 195 19.71 -7.38 -26.49
C LYS A 195 20.41 -7.45 -25.12
N SER A 196 20.55 -8.65 -24.56
CA SER A 196 21.32 -8.91 -23.32
C SER A 196 20.96 -8.01 -22.12
N GLY A 197 19.67 -7.73 -21.93
CA GLY A 197 19.19 -6.92 -20.80
C GLY A 197 19.41 -5.41 -20.91
N ARG A 198 19.89 -4.91 -22.06
CA ARG A 198 19.94 -3.48 -22.35
C ARG A 198 18.53 -2.89 -22.44
N VAL A 199 18.41 -1.64 -21.99
CA VAL A 199 17.16 -0.88 -22.07
C VAL A 199 17.16 -0.04 -23.34
N GLN A 200 16.08 -0.16 -24.10
CA GLN A 200 15.81 0.58 -25.33
C GLN A 200 14.85 1.72 -25.00
N LEU A 201 15.29 2.96 -25.17
CA LEU A 201 14.40 4.12 -25.18
C LEU A 201 13.91 4.32 -26.61
N ILE A 202 12.60 4.22 -26.79
CA ILE A 202 11.95 4.44 -28.06
C ILE A 202 10.91 5.55 -27.96
N HIS A 203 10.61 6.17 -29.08
CA HIS A 203 9.46 7.04 -29.25
C HIS A 203 8.36 6.26 -29.94
N ASP A 204 7.35 5.87 -29.18
CA ASP A 204 6.21 5.12 -29.68
C ASP A 204 5.47 5.94 -30.76
N PHE A 205 4.73 5.26 -31.63
CA PHE A 205 4.04 5.83 -32.80
C PHE A 205 4.94 6.48 -33.88
N ALA A 206 6.26 6.49 -33.73
CA ALA A 206 7.16 6.78 -34.85
C ALA A 206 7.05 5.71 -35.94
N ASN A 207 7.40 6.07 -37.18
CA ASN A 207 7.52 5.09 -38.27
C ASN A 207 8.57 4.03 -37.93
N SER A 208 8.29 2.78 -38.29
CA SER A 208 9.22 1.67 -38.09
C SER A 208 10.62 1.98 -38.65
N GLY A 209 11.65 1.79 -37.82
CA GLY A 209 13.04 2.15 -38.08
C GLY A 209 13.47 3.53 -37.55
N TRP A 210 12.53 4.36 -37.10
CA TRP A 210 12.78 5.70 -36.58
C TRP A 210 12.45 5.84 -35.09
N GLU A 211 11.87 4.81 -34.48
CA GLU A 211 11.43 4.82 -33.08
C GLU A 211 12.60 4.81 -32.11
N GLN A 212 13.77 4.29 -32.47
CA GLN A 212 14.92 4.20 -31.56
C GLN A 212 15.48 5.59 -31.21
N ARG A 213 15.48 5.95 -29.91
CA ARG A 213 16.05 7.21 -29.42
C ARG A 213 17.39 7.02 -28.73
N LYS A 214 17.48 6.04 -27.83
CA LYS A 214 18.68 5.81 -27.01
C LYS A 214 18.75 4.37 -26.53
N GLU A 215 19.95 3.90 -26.27
CA GLU A 215 20.18 2.61 -25.61
C GLU A 215 20.92 2.85 -24.29
N PHE A 216 20.47 2.20 -23.23
CA PHE A 216 21.15 2.15 -21.94
C PHE A 216 21.72 0.76 -21.70
N GLN A 217 22.88 0.72 -21.04
CA GLN A 217 23.60 -0.52 -20.77
C GLN A 217 22.76 -1.51 -19.93
N ASP A 218 21.97 -1.00 -18.99
CA ASP A 218 21.10 -1.75 -18.09
C ASP A 218 19.99 -0.85 -17.51
N LEU A 219 19.16 -1.43 -16.65
CA LEU A 219 18.07 -0.73 -15.97
C LEU A 219 18.57 0.40 -15.04
N TRP A 220 19.72 0.22 -14.39
CA TRP A 220 20.24 1.22 -13.47
C TRP A 220 20.71 2.47 -14.21
N LYS A 221 21.32 2.31 -15.39
CA LYS A 221 21.65 3.44 -16.27
C LYS A 221 20.42 4.15 -16.83
N TRP A 222 19.33 3.44 -17.06
CA TRP A 222 18.06 4.08 -17.36
C TRP A 222 17.52 4.85 -16.13
N LEU A 223 17.58 4.27 -14.93
CA LEU A 223 17.12 4.92 -13.70
C LEU A 223 17.90 6.21 -13.40
N GLU A 224 19.24 6.19 -13.54
CA GLU A 224 20.07 7.40 -13.41
C GLU A 224 19.58 8.52 -14.34
N ALA A 225 19.21 8.19 -15.58
CA ALA A 225 18.70 9.15 -16.53
C ALA A 225 17.26 9.61 -16.19
N ALA A 226 16.37 8.69 -15.78
CA ALA A 226 15.00 9.03 -15.39
C ALA A 226 14.96 9.98 -14.19
N VAL A 227 15.82 9.76 -13.19
CA VAL A 227 15.99 10.68 -12.05
C VAL A 227 16.61 12.01 -12.49
N GLY A 228 17.55 11.99 -13.44
CA GLY A 228 18.09 13.20 -14.05
C GLY A 228 17.00 14.05 -14.73
N ASP A 229 16.15 13.41 -15.51
CA ASP A 229 14.99 14.04 -16.17
C ASP A 229 14.02 14.62 -15.13
N MET A 230 13.70 13.87 -14.06
CA MET A 230 12.86 14.33 -12.95
C MET A 230 13.41 15.61 -12.30
N ILE A 231 14.72 15.65 -12.03
CA ILE A 231 15.37 16.82 -11.41
C ILE A 231 15.29 18.04 -12.33
N ILE A 232 15.52 17.85 -13.64
CA ILE A 232 15.45 18.93 -14.62
C ILE A 232 14.01 19.45 -14.71
N PHE A 233 13.05 18.55 -14.90
CA PHE A 233 11.63 18.86 -15.01
C PHE A 233 11.13 19.67 -13.80
N ASN A 234 11.41 19.20 -12.58
CA ASN A 234 10.99 19.90 -11.36
C ASN A 234 11.64 21.28 -11.19
N LYS A 235 12.91 21.45 -11.60
CA LYS A 235 13.57 22.75 -11.59
C LYS A 235 12.94 23.72 -12.59
N GLU A 236 12.56 23.23 -13.76
CA GLU A 236 11.85 24.01 -14.79
C GLU A 236 10.47 24.46 -14.30
N GLU A 237 9.79 23.62 -13.51
CA GLU A 237 8.53 23.96 -12.81
C GLU A 237 8.73 24.85 -11.56
N GLY A 238 9.97 25.23 -11.24
CA GLY A 238 10.28 26.17 -10.16
C GLY A 238 10.36 25.55 -8.75
N ILE A 239 10.52 24.22 -8.65
CA ILE A 239 10.70 23.47 -7.40
C ILE A 239 12.22 23.30 -7.15
N TYR A 240 12.74 23.87 -6.05
CA TYR A 240 14.18 23.93 -5.71
C TYR A 240 14.52 23.27 -4.37
#